data_AF-A0A2J5HG18-F1
#
_entry.id   AF-A0A2J5HG18-F1
#
_cell.length_a   1.000
_cell.length_b   1.000
_cell.length_c   1.000
_cell.angle_alpha   90.00
_cell.angle_beta   90.00
_cell.angle_gamma   90.00
#
_symmetry.space_group_name_H-M   'P 1'
#
loop_
_entity.id
_entity.type
_entity.pdbx_description
1 polymer ?
#
loop_
_entity_poly.entity_id
_entity_poly.type
_entity_poly.pdbx_seq_one_letter_code
_entity_poly.pdbx_strand_id
1 'polypeptide(L)'
;MAPPKEEIFVAVTESTAAGKEVAHTQVRKLVRKTHLERVPPAVRYTLVILSSLYLSSALFTLSSHITGELARVSKHFEAWWQVGGLVVWRAVEVGLMWVLGYNGRDVWTLAFLAHLPTYALLVSFYNIRPTTMLLAYAITVISTAAPFTLLRKPPTENESPRETPSNRAITHDCATTIYTTLAATSIFTVALSLSYATWLPTHLVVHFDYLPDISVVHAGPNRLPVLFVSLLPAGLAARDFLFVKSTESARSATDDDDSDDDTTDKAGKNKREGEYLACTVYHKMWGQLSPKTRVLVTRTATLAGMLVLNTVVQVAGTVRGADVEGAAAWGGIWAAAAGAVGATYGWIEAVDGV
;
A
#
# COMPACT_ATOMS: atom_id res chain seq x y z
N MET A 1 43.12 45.62 -11.20
CA MET A 1 43.47 44.19 -11.18
C MET A 1 42.24 43.45 -11.69
N ALA A 2 42.22 43.06 -12.96
CA ALA A 2 41.09 42.36 -13.58
C ALA A 2 41.33 40.84 -13.45
N PRO A 3 40.30 40.01 -13.16
CA PRO A 3 40.49 38.57 -13.05
C PRO A 3 40.83 37.94 -14.41
N PRO A 4 41.60 36.84 -14.42
CA PRO A 4 42.13 36.23 -15.64
C PRO A 4 41.02 35.55 -16.45
N LYS A 5 41.06 35.74 -17.78
CA LYS A 5 40.01 35.34 -18.73
C LYS A 5 39.81 33.81 -18.88
N GLU A 6 40.71 33.01 -18.32
CA GLU A 6 40.67 31.53 -18.43
C GLU A 6 39.65 30.89 -17.49
N GLU A 7 39.45 31.43 -16.28
CA GLU A 7 38.46 30.87 -15.32
C GLU A 7 37.02 31.10 -15.79
N ILE A 8 36.77 32.17 -16.56
CA ILE A 8 35.47 32.47 -17.14
C ILE A 8 35.14 31.47 -18.26
N PHE A 9 36.12 31.05 -19.06
CA PHE A 9 35.90 30.07 -20.12
C PHE A 9 35.59 28.68 -19.57
N VAL A 10 36.27 28.25 -18.49
CA VAL A 10 36.02 26.95 -17.85
C VAL A 10 34.63 26.91 -17.19
N ALA A 11 34.27 27.96 -16.42
CA ALA A 11 32.95 28.06 -15.81
C ALA A 11 31.81 28.16 -16.84
N VAL A 12 32.04 28.84 -17.98
CA VAL A 12 31.07 28.88 -19.09
C VAL A 12 30.97 27.51 -19.76
N THR A 13 32.06 26.76 -19.96
CA THR A 13 31.98 25.41 -20.54
C THR A 13 31.31 24.38 -19.63
N GLU A 14 31.53 24.44 -18.31
CA GLU A 14 30.85 23.57 -17.34
C GLU A 14 29.36 23.93 -17.19
N SER A 15 29.02 25.21 -17.18
CA SER A 15 27.63 25.68 -17.18
C SER A 15 26.88 25.26 -18.46
N THR A 16 27.57 25.27 -19.61
CA THR A 16 27.00 24.82 -20.89
C THR A 16 26.85 23.30 -20.95
N ALA A 17 27.75 22.54 -20.32
CA ALA A 17 27.66 21.07 -20.23
C ALA A 17 26.53 20.64 -19.27
N ALA A 18 26.44 21.25 -18.09
CA ALA A 18 25.35 21.03 -17.14
C ALA A 18 24.00 21.45 -17.73
N GLY A 19 23.95 22.58 -18.45
CA GLY A 19 22.74 23.04 -19.16
C GLY A 19 22.30 22.08 -20.28
N LYS A 20 23.25 21.48 -21.01
CA LYS A 20 22.96 20.47 -22.04
C LYS A 20 22.48 19.16 -21.44
N GLU A 21 23.02 18.73 -20.31
CA GLU A 21 22.58 17.50 -19.63
C GLU A 21 21.18 17.66 -19.04
N VAL A 22 20.88 18.82 -18.44
CA VAL A 22 19.54 19.17 -17.98
C VAL A 22 18.56 19.25 -19.16
N ALA A 23 18.95 19.89 -20.26
CA ALA A 23 18.11 19.99 -21.47
C ALA A 23 17.85 18.63 -22.12
N HIS A 24 18.86 17.76 -22.24
CA HIS A 24 18.67 16.40 -22.76
C HIS A 24 17.78 15.55 -21.85
N THR A 25 17.88 15.72 -20.54
CA THR A 25 17.02 15.05 -19.57
C THR A 25 15.58 15.55 -19.67
N GLN A 26 15.38 16.86 -19.84
CA GLN A 26 14.07 17.46 -20.05
C GLN A 26 13.43 17.03 -21.38
N VAL A 27 14.19 17.03 -22.48
CA VAL A 27 13.72 16.56 -23.79
C VAL A 27 13.36 15.07 -23.73
N ARG A 28 14.17 14.23 -23.06
CA ARG A 28 13.86 12.80 -22.89
C ARG A 28 12.61 12.59 -22.02
N LYS A 29 12.40 13.42 -20.99
CA LYS A 29 11.17 13.44 -20.19
C LYS A 29 9.96 13.86 -21.04
N LEU A 30 10.08 14.89 -21.88
CA LEU A 30 9.04 15.38 -22.78
C LEU A 30 8.67 14.35 -23.86
N VAL A 31 9.65 13.74 -24.51
CA VAL A 31 9.43 12.69 -25.53
C VAL A 31 8.82 11.42 -24.92
N ARG A 32 9.21 11.07 -23.68
CA ARG A 32 8.56 9.98 -22.94
C ARG A 32 7.12 10.34 -22.56
N LYS A 33 6.85 11.60 -22.20
CA LYS A 33 5.53 12.13 -21.86
C LYS A 33 4.56 12.04 -23.05
N THR A 34 4.99 12.41 -24.25
CA THR A 34 4.16 12.34 -25.47
C THR A 34 3.85 10.90 -25.92
N HIS A 35 4.79 9.97 -25.75
CA HIS A 35 4.55 8.55 -26.05
C HIS A 35 3.59 7.88 -25.06
N LEU A 36 3.69 8.23 -23.77
CA LEU A 36 2.79 7.68 -22.75
C LEU A 36 1.37 8.22 -22.96
N GLU A 37 1.22 9.53 -23.22
CA GLU A 37 -0.07 10.21 -23.46
C GLU A 37 -0.87 9.65 -24.65
N ARG A 38 -0.21 9.03 -25.62
CA ARG A 38 -0.86 8.44 -26.81
C ARG A 38 -1.53 7.10 -26.56
N VAL A 39 -1.25 6.43 -25.43
CA VAL A 39 -1.83 5.12 -25.10
C VAL A 39 -3.13 5.28 -24.32
N PRO A 40 -4.27 4.74 -24.79
CA PRO A 40 -5.54 4.78 -24.08
C PRO A 40 -5.43 4.21 -22.67
N PRO A 41 -6.16 4.76 -21.67
CA PRO A 41 -6.06 4.33 -20.28
C PRO A 41 -6.40 2.84 -20.08
N ALA A 42 -7.31 2.29 -20.88
CA ALA A 42 -7.65 0.85 -20.86
C ALA A 42 -6.48 -0.04 -21.34
N VAL A 43 -5.70 0.41 -22.32
CA VAL A 43 -4.52 -0.33 -22.80
C VAL A 43 -3.39 -0.27 -21.78
N ARG A 44 -3.24 0.84 -21.04
CA ARG A 44 -2.28 0.89 -19.93
C ARG A 44 -2.66 -0.08 -18.82
N TYR A 45 -3.95 -0.18 -18.51
CA TYR A 45 -4.44 -1.12 -17.50
C TYR A 45 -4.18 -2.58 -17.88
N THR A 46 -4.50 -2.99 -19.11
CA THR A 46 -4.23 -4.35 -19.56
C THR A 46 -2.72 -4.65 -19.61
N LEU A 47 -1.91 -3.67 -20.00
CA LEU A 47 -0.45 -3.80 -20.01
C LEU A 47 0.13 -3.91 -18.59
N VAL A 48 -0.42 -3.20 -17.60
CA VAL A 48 -0.05 -3.35 -16.18
C VAL A 48 -0.35 -4.77 -15.69
N ILE A 49 -1.55 -5.30 -15.97
CA ILE A 49 -1.91 -6.68 -15.57
C ILE A 49 -0.98 -7.69 -16.22
N LEU A 50 -0.80 -7.61 -17.55
CA LEU A 50 0.04 -8.55 -18.29
C LEU A 50 1.50 -8.47 -17.84
N SER A 51 2.03 -7.26 -17.60
CA SER A 51 3.39 -7.10 -17.09
C SER A 51 3.53 -7.60 -15.65
N SER A 52 2.53 -7.42 -14.77
CA SER A 52 2.55 -8.01 -13.42
C SER A 52 2.53 -9.54 -13.46
N LEU A 53 1.79 -10.15 -14.38
CA LEU A 53 1.71 -11.61 -14.51
C LEU A 53 2.99 -12.18 -15.11
N TYR A 54 3.51 -11.55 -16.15
CA TYR A 54 4.76 -11.95 -16.79
C TYR A 54 5.95 -11.81 -15.84
N LEU A 55 6.04 -10.69 -15.14
CA LEU A 55 7.10 -10.44 -14.18
C LEU A 55 7.04 -11.44 -13.02
N SER A 56 5.84 -11.75 -12.51
CA SER A 56 5.67 -12.75 -11.45
C SER A 56 6.12 -14.12 -11.93
N SER A 57 5.68 -14.54 -13.12
CA SER A 57 6.05 -15.83 -13.71
C SER A 57 7.55 -15.94 -13.96
N ALA A 58 8.19 -14.89 -14.46
CA ALA A 58 9.63 -14.85 -14.71
C ALA A 58 10.44 -14.93 -13.40
N LEU A 59 10.07 -14.15 -12.38
CA LEU A 59 10.79 -14.14 -11.09
C LEU A 59 10.59 -15.46 -10.33
N PHE A 60 9.41 -16.06 -10.37
CA PHE A 60 9.17 -17.38 -9.77
C PHE A 60 9.89 -18.51 -10.52
N THR A 61 9.97 -18.43 -11.85
CA THR A 61 10.75 -19.41 -12.65
C THR A 61 12.25 -19.31 -12.30
N LEU A 62 12.78 -18.09 -12.22
CA LEU A 62 14.17 -17.85 -11.86
C LEU A 62 14.48 -18.27 -10.41
N SER A 63 13.52 -18.06 -9.51
CA SER A 63 13.65 -18.37 -8.08
C SER A 63 13.17 -19.77 -7.72
N SER A 64 12.86 -20.62 -8.70
CA SER A 64 12.28 -21.95 -8.52
C SER A 64 13.18 -22.88 -7.68
N HIS A 65 14.49 -22.77 -7.83
CA HIS A 65 15.47 -23.54 -7.04
C HIS A 65 15.39 -23.24 -5.54
N ILE A 66 15.02 -22.01 -5.15
CA ILE A 66 14.91 -21.58 -3.75
C ILE A 66 13.47 -21.76 -3.26
N THR A 67 12.49 -21.47 -4.13
CA THR A 67 11.05 -21.47 -3.82
C THR A 67 10.42 -22.87 -3.83
N GLY A 68 11.17 -23.90 -4.21
CA GLY A 68 10.69 -25.28 -4.24
C GLY A 68 10.11 -25.81 -2.92
N GLU A 69 10.48 -25.21 -1.78
CA GLU A 69 9.89 -25.55 -0.47
C GLU A 69 8.41 -25.11 -0.34
N LEU A 70 7.96 -24.06 -1.06
CA LEU A 70 6.55 -23.64 -1.08
C LEU A 70 5.67 -24.71 -1.73
N ALA A 71 6.20 -25.49 -2.67
CA ALA A 71 5.45 -26.56 -3.31
C ALA A 71 5.03 -27.68 -2.34
N ARG A 72 5.73 -27.80 -1.19
CA ARG A 72 5.41 -28.78 -0.14
C ARG A 72 4.19 -28.37 0.69
N VAL A 73 3.96 -27.07 0.85
CA VAL A 73 2.84 -26.51 1.64
C VAL A 73 1.68 -26.06 0.74
N SER A 74 1.98 -25.78 -0.54
CA SER A 74 0.98 -25.49 -1.54
C SER A 74 0.04 -26.68 -1.74
N LYS A 75 -1.26 -26.40 -1.74
CA LYS A 75 -2.28 -27.33 -2.20
C LYS A 75 -1.93 -27.78 -3.62
N HIS A 76 -2.01 -29.08 -3.88
CA HIS A 76 -1.93 -29.59 -5.26
C HIS A 76 -3.21 -29.16 -5.96
N PHE A 77 -3.09 -28.27 -6.94
CA PHE A 77 -4.20 -27.74 -7.71
C PHE A 77 -4.62 -28.77 -8.77
N GLU A 78 -5.51 -29.69 -8.39
CA GLU A 78 -6.07 -30.66 -9.35
C GLU A 78 -7.11 -30.01 -10.30
N ALA A 79 -7.66 -28.84 -9.93
CA ALA A 79 -8.69 -28.14 -10.68
C ALA A 79 -8.21 -26.80 -11.25
N TRP A 80 -8.30 -26.64 -12.58
CA TRP A 80 -7.95 -25.41 -13.32
C TRP A 80 -8.71 -24.17 -12.84
N TRP A 81 -9.92 -24.35 -12.28
CA TRP A 81 -10.72 -23.26 -11.71
C TRP A 81 -10.05 -22.59 -10.50
N GLN A 82 -9.31 -23.34 -9.69
CA GLN A 82 -8.60 -22.79 -8.53
C GLN A 82 -7.45 -21.88 -8.97
N VAL A 83 -6.68 -22.31 -9.98
CA VAL A 83 -5.63 -21.48 -10.60
C VAL A 83 -6.24 -20.25 -11.27
N GLY A 84 -7.36 -20.41 -11.99
CA GLY A 84 -8.10 -19.31 -12.59
C GLY A 84 -8.59 -18.29 -11.55
N GLY A 85 -9.08 -18.75 -10.40
CA GLY A 85 -9.49 -17.88 -9.29
C GLY A 85 -8.35 -17.02 -8.74
N LEU A 86 -7.15 -17.60 -8.59
CA LEU A 86 -5.98 -16.83 -8.16
C LEU A 86 -5.57 -15.77 -9.20
N VAL A 87 -5.60 -16.12 -10.50
CA VAL A 87 -5.29 -15.17 -11.57
C VAL A 87 -6.32 -14.04 -11.64
N VAL A 88 -7.61 -14.36 -11.52
CA VAL A 88 -8.68 -13.37 -11.47
C VAL A 88 -8.51 -12.46 -10.25
N TRP A 89 -8.20 -13.02 -9.09
CA TRP A 89 -7.95 -12.23 -7.88
C TRP A 89 -6.77 -11.28 -8.06
N ARG A 90 -5.68 -11.72 -8.69
CA ARG A 90 -4.55 -10.84 -9.03
C ARG A 90 -4.96 -9.71 -9.96
N ALA A 91 -5.80 -9.96 -10.94
CA ALA A 91 -6.34 -8.91 -11.81
C ALA A 91 -7.26 -7.94 -11.04
N VAL A 92 -8.04 -8.44 -10.06
CA VAL A 92 -8.89 -7.60 -9.18
C VAL A 92 -8.05 -6.73 -8.26
N GLU A 93 -6.99 -7.27 -7.65
CA GLU A 93 -6.05 -6.54 -6.80
C GLU A 93 -5.41 -5.36 -7.56
N VAL A 94 -4.84 -5.66 -8.73
CA VAL A 94 -4.26 -4.66 -9.64
C VAL A 94 -5.35 -3.70 -10.17
N GLY A 95 -6.54 -4.21 -10.47
CA GLY A 95 -7.72 -3.43 -10.85
C GLY A 95 -8.11 -2.37 -9.84
N LEU A 96 -8.23 -2.79 -8.59
CA LEU A 96 -8.63 -1.92 -7.49
C LEU A 96 -7.61 -0.80 -7.29
N MET A 97 -6.32 -1.12 -7.29
CA MET A 97 -5.23 -0.12 -7.19
C MET A 97 -5.22 0.86 -8.37
N TRP A 98 -5.60 0.40 -9.56
CA TRP A 98 -5.71 1.24 -10.74
C TRP A 98 -6.89 2.21 -10.64
N VAL A 99 -8.09 1.70 -10.37
CA VAL A 99 -9.34 2.47 -10.25
C VAL A 99 -9.28 3.49 -9.12
N LEU A 100 -8.66 3.13 -7.99
CA LEU A 100 -8.53 4.02 -6.83
C LEU A 100 -7.49 5.14 -6.99
N GLY A 101 -6.82 5.25 -8.15
CA GLY A 101 -5.93 6.40 -8.37
C GLY A 101 -4.53 6.26 -7.76
N TYR A 102 -4.20 5.15 -7.08
CA TYR A 102 -3.02 5.06 -6.21
C TYR A 102 -1.68 5.27 -6.92
N ASN A 103 -0.85 6.16 -6.37
CA ASN A 103 0.50 6.41 -6.88
C ASN A 103 1.39 5.18 -6.71
N GLY A 104 2.49 5.09 -7.46
CA GLY A 104 3.41 3.96 -7.36
C GLY A 104 3.82 3.64 -5.92
N ARG A 105 4.17 4.65 -5.11
CA ARG A 105 4.49 4.47 -3.68
C ARG A 105 3.31 3.92 -2.87
N ASP A 106 2.08 4.40 -3.09
CA ASP A 106 0.89 3.88 -2.39
C ASP A 106 0.66 2.40 -2.75
N VAL A 107 0.91 2.00 -4.00
CA VAL A 107 0.81 0.61 -4.46
C VAL A 107 1.86 -0.27 -3.79
N TRP A 108 3.11 0.19 -3.68
CA TRP A 108 4.17 -0.55 -2.96
C TRP A 108 3.76 -0.81 -1.52
N THR A 109 3.32 0.23 -0.83
CA THR A 109 2.96 0.18 0.59
C THR A 109 1.71 -0.68 0.81
N LEU A 110 0.68 -0.53 -0.02
CA LEU A 110 -0.53 -1.34 0.06
C LEU A 110 -0.26 -2.81 -0.30
N ALA A 111 0.50 -3.09 -1.34
CA ALA A 111 0.86 -4.45 -1.74
C ALA A 111 1.71 -5.14 -0.66
N PHE A 112 2.62 -4.39 -0.02
CA PHE A 112 3.38 -4.87 1.14
C PHE A 112 2.42 -5.27 2.27
N LEU A 113 1.57 -4.35 2.75
CA LEU A 113 0.66 -4.66 3.85
C LEU A 113 -0.34 -5.79 3.50
N ALA A 114 -0.94 -5.77 2.32
CA ALA A 114 -1.99 -6.73 1.94
C ALA A 114 -1.53 -8.18 1.99
N HIS A 115 -0.25 -8.43 1.73
CA HIS A 115 0.34 -9.75 1.68
C HIS A 115 0.97 -10.18 3.02
N LEU A 116 1.31 -9.22 3.87
CA LEU A 116 1.98 -9.45 5.14
C LEU A 116 1.29 -10.52 6.02
N PRO A 117 -0.05 -10.54 6.20
CA PRO A 117 -0.72 -11.55 7.00
C PRO A 117 -0.47 -12.98 6.49
N THR A 118 -0.55 -13.19 5.18
CA THR A 118 -0.35 -14.50 4.56
C THR A 118 1.06 -15.01 4.85
N TYR A 119 2.08 -14.19 4.58
CA TYR A 119 3.48 -14.60 4.82
C TYR A 119 3.80 -14.75 6.32
N ALA A 120 3.22 -13.91 7.18
CA ALA A 120 3.38 -14.02 8.63
C ALA A 120 2.83 -15.36 9.16
N LEU A 121 1.71 -15.84 8.61
CA LEU A 121 1.14 -17.15 8.94
C LEU A 121 2.06 -18.28 8.48
N LEU A 122 2.56 -18.24 7.23
CA LEU A 122 3.44 -19.29 6.70
C LEU A 122 4.77 -19.39 7.48
N VAL A 123 5.39 -18.26 7.80
CA VAL A 123 6.66 -18.25 8.56
C VAL A 123 6.44 -18.71 10.01
N SER A 124 5.31 -18.36 10.61
CA SER A 124 5.04 -18.67 12.03
C SER A 124 4.60 -20.11 12.25
N PHE A 125 3.80 -20.67 11.34
CA PHE A 125 3.09 -21.93 11.60
C PHE A 125 3.50 -23.09 10.70
N TYR A 126 4.02 -22.80 9.49
CA TYR A 126 4.32 -23.82 8.49
C TYR A 126 5.80 -24.22 8.41
N ASN A 127 6.63 -23.72 9.33
CA ASN A 127 8.06 -24.02 9.45
C ASN A 127 8.82 -23.93 8.10
N ILE A 128 8.47 -22.94 7.29
CA ILE A 128 9.14 -22.69 6.01
C ILE A 128 10.31 -21.74 6.25
N ARG A 129 11.42 -21.96 5.55
CA ARG A 129 12.61 -21.11 5.68
C ARG A 129 12.26 -19.63 5.43
N PRO A 130 12.60 -18.72 6.36
CA PRO A 130 12.30 -17.29 6.23
C PRO A 130 12.91 -16.68 4.97
N THR A 131 14.06 -17.17 4.51
CA THR A 131 14.74 -16.70 3.28
C THR A 131 13.88 -16.94 2.04
N THR A 132 13.31 -18.13 1.94
CA THR A 132 12.41 -18.50 0.83
C THR A 132 11.14 -17.67 0.86
N MET A 133 10.57 -17.46 2.06
CA MET A 133 9.38 -16.63 2.24
C MET A 133 9.64 -15.17 1.90
N LEU A 134 10.77 -14.62 2.37
CA LEU A 134 11.15 -13.24 2.08
C LEU A 134 11.35 -13.03 0.58
N LEU A 135 11.97 -13.98 -0.12
CA LEU A 135 12.15 -13.93 -1.57
C LEU A 135 10.79 -13.98 -2.30
N ALA A 136 9.92 -14.95 -1.97
CA ALA A 136 8.61 -15.07 -2.58
C ALA A 136 7.73 -13.83 -2.33
N TYR A 137 7.83 -13.26 -1.13
CA TYR A 137 7.15 -12.02 -0.75
C TYR A 137 7.68 -10.82 -1.55
N ALA A 138 9.00 -10.65 -1.61
CA ALA A 138 9.63 -9.58 -2.38
C ALA A 138 9.25 -9.65 -3.86
N ILE A 139 9.28 -10.86 -4.45
CA ILE A 139 8.84 -11.10 -5.83
C ILE A 139 7.40 -10.63 -6.02
N THR A 140 6.50 -11.02 -5.11
CA THR A 140 5.08 -10.68 -5.21
C THR A 140 4.85 -9.16 -5.12
N VAL A 141 5.50 -8.49 -4.18
CA VAL A 141 5.39 -7.03 -4.01
C VAL A 141 5.99 -6.29 -5.20
N ILE A 142 7.21 -6.63 -5.61
CA ILE A 142 7.89 -6.03 -6.77
C ILE A 142 7.05 -6.25 -8.03
N SER A 143 6.56 -7.47 -8.23
CA SER A 143 5.80 -7.81 -9.42
C SER A 143 4.45 -7.09 -9.50
N THR A 144 3.86 -6.79 -8.35
CA THR A 144 2.61 -6.02 -8.27
C THR A 144 2.89 -4.53 -8.46
N ALA A 145 3.95 -4.00 -7.87
CA ALA A 145 4.16 -2.55 -7.78
C ALA A 145 5.04 -1.96 -8.90
N ALA A 146 6.01 -2.70 -9.44
CA ALA A 146 6.90 -2.23 -10.50
C ALA A 146 6.17 -1.87 -11.81
N PRO A 147 5.15 -2.63 -12.27
CA PRO A 147 4.35 -2.22 -13.41
C PRO A 147 3.68 -0.85 -13.24
N PHE A 148 3.18 -0.54 -12.04
CA PHE A 148 2.54 0.75 -11.77
C PHE A 148 3.53 1.90 -11.75
N THR A 149 4.71 1.72 -11.17
CA THR A 149 5.73 2.78 -11.16
C THR A 149 6.27 3.08 -12.56
N LEU A 150 6.30 2.09 -13.45
CA LEU A 150 6.79 2.25 -14.82
C LEU A 150 5.72 2.83 -15.76
N LEU A 151 4.44 2.49 -15.56
CA LEU A 151 3.36 2.80 -16.50
C LEU A 151 2.43 3.94 -16.05
N ARG A 152 2.42 4.28 -14.75
CA ARG A 152 1.63 5.40 -14.22
C ARG A 152 2.46 6.68 -14.29
N LYS A 153 1.86 7.73 -14.89
CA LYS A 153 2.45 9.07 -15.03
C LYS A 153 2.83 9.57 -13.62
N PRO A 154 4.09 9.98 -13.35
CA PRO A 154 4.38 10.76 -12.15
C PRO A 154 3.54 12.05 -12.23
N PRO A 155 2.95 12.53 -11.12
CA PRO A 155 2.18 13.76 -11.13
C PRO A 155 3.04 14.85 -11.75
N THR A 156 2.46 15.52 -12.74
CA THR A 156 3.15 16.54 -13.51
C THR A 156 3.57 17.65 -12.58
N GLU A 157 4.86 18.01 -12.66
CA GLU A 157 5.58 19.10 -11.98
C GLU A 157 4.95 20.51 -12.16
N ASN A 158 3.77 20.59 -12.77
CA ASN A 158 3.02 21.83 -13.05
C ASN A 158 1.68 21.91 -12.29
N GLU A 159 1.35 20.93 -11.44
CA GLU A 159 0.07 20.88 -10.70
C GLU A 159 0.27 20.84 -9.16
N SER A 160 1.52 21.00 -8.70
CA SER A 160 1.80 21.43 -7.33
C SER A 160 2.28 22.88 -7.38
N PRO A 161 1.67 23.81 -6.63
CA PRO A 161 2.35 25.05 -6.28
C PRO A 161 3.70 24.65 -5.70
N ARG A 162 4.78 25.26 -6.21
CA ARG A 162 6.16 25.00 -5.78
C ARG A 162 6.23 24.93 -4.25
N GLU A 163 6.24 23.72 -3.71
CA GLU A 163 6.63 23.51 -2.33
C GLU A 163 8.10 23.90 -2.23
N THR A 164 8.36 25.00 -1.54
CA THR A 164 9.72 25.38 -1.19
C THR A 164 10.34 24.25 -0.35
N PRO A 165 11.57 23.81 -0.65
CA PRO A 165 12.20 22.65 0.01
C PRO A 165 12.38 22.82 1.53
N SER A 166 12.18 24.04 2.05
CA SER A 166 12.25 24.37 3.48
C SER A 166 11.00 23.98 4.28
N ASN A 167 9.80 23.98 3.68
CA ASN A 167 8.55 23.69 4.41
C ASN A 167 8.28 22.20 4.60
N ARG A 168 9.01 21.33 3.89
CA ARG A 168 8.96 19.87 4.05
C ARG A 168 9.56 19.42 5.39
N ALA A 169 10.44 20.21 6.00
CA ALA A 169 11.17 19.85 7.22
C ALA A 169 10.32 19.94 8.51
N ILE A 170 9.22 20.70 8.50
CA ILE A 170 8.40 20.95 9.69
C ILE A 170 7.25 19.92 9.80
N THR A 171 6.69 19.48 8.68
CA THR A 171 5.68 18.39 8.61
C THR A 171 6.29 16.99 8.55
N HIS A 172 7.57 16.86 8.18
CA HIS A 172 8.36 15.64 8.36
C HIS A 172 9.30 15.75 9.55
N ASP A 173 8.80 16.16 10.72
CA ASP A 173 9.62 16.03 11.92
C ASP A 173 9.99 14.53 12.10
N CYS A 174 11.28 14.28 12.28
CA CYS A 174 11.83 12.96 12.53
C CYS A 174 11.18 12.36 13.79
N ALA A 175 10.85 13.22 14.77
CA ALA A 175 10.14 12.82 15.97
C ALA A 175 8.73 12.29 15.65
N THR A 176 7.89 13.07 14.96
CA THR A 176 6.53 12.65 14.58
C THR A 176 6.55 11.38 13.73
N THR A 177 7.58 11.25 12.88
CA THR A 177 7.86 10.02 12.13
C THR A 177 8.08 8.83 13.04
N ILE A 178 9.00 8.95 13.99
CA ILE A 178 9.32 7.85 14.90
C ILE A 178 8.10 7.53 15.77
N TYR A 179 7.40 8.51 16.32
CA TYR A 179 6.24 8.27 17.18
C TYR A 179 5.08 7.59 16.45
N THR A 180 4.72 8.06 15.26
CA THR A 180 3.58 7.48 14.50
C THR A 180 3.87 6.08 13.98
N THR A 181 5.13 5.77 13.64
CA THR A 181 5.57 4.43 13.22
C THR A 181 5.62 3.46 14.39
N LEU A 182 6.17 3.90 15.54
CA LEU A 182 6.19 3.11 16.76
C LEU A 182 4.78 2.85 17.28
N ALA A 183 3.88 3.84 17.21
CA ALA A 183 2.48 3.68 17.57
C ALA A 183 1.78 2.62 16.70
N ALA A 184 1.91 2.71 15.37
CA ALA A 184 1.34 1.70 14.49
C ALA A 184 1.93 0.31 14.71
N THR A 185 3.25 0.22 14.87
CA THR A 185 3.94 -1.06 15.15
C THR A 185 3.47 -1.66 16.47
N SER A 186 3.30 -0.83 17.51
CA SER A 186 2.79 -1.24 18.81
C SER A 186 1.37 -1.78 18.70
N ILE A 187 0.48 -1.12 17.96
CA ILE A 187 -0.90 -1.58 17.75
C ILE A 187 -0.93 -2.96 17.07
N PHE A 188 -0.16 -3.15 15.99
CA PHE A 188 -0.07 -4.47 15.34
C PHE A 188 0.49 -5.54 16.28
N THR A 189 1.54 -5.21 17.04
CA THR A 189 2.19 -6.14 17.97
C THR A 189 1.25 -6.54 19.10
N VAL A 190 0.55 -5.58 19.72
CA VAL A 190 -0.39 -5.83 20.81
C VAL A 190 -1.60 -6.60 20.31
N ALA A 191 -2.17 -6.26 19.15
CA ALA A 191 -3.29 -6.97 18.56
C ALA A 191 -2.96 -8.45 18.29
N LEU A 192 -1.80 -8.72 17.69
CA LEU A 192 -1.33 -10.09 17.46
C LEU A 192 -1.01 -10.82 18.75
N SER A 193 -0.32 -10.18 19.70
CA SER A 193 0.01 -10.80 20.98
C SER A 193 -1.23 -11.13 21.80
N LEU A 194 -2.24 -10.25 21.81
CA LEU A 194 -3.49 -10.49 22.51
C LEU A 194 -4.25 -11.63 21.85
N SER A 195 -4.27 -11.67 20.51
CA SER A 195 -4.89 -12.76 19.76
C SER A 195 -4.22 -14.10 20.07
N TYR A 196 -2.88 -14.15 20.09
CA TYR A 196 -2.12 -15.35 20.48
C TYR A 196 -2.42 -15.80 21.91
N ALA A 197 -2.62 -14.87 22.85
CA ALA A 197 -2.86 -15.21 24.25
C ALA A 197 -4.32 -15.65 24.55
N THR A 198 -5.28 -15.31 23.70
CA THR A 198 -6.71 -15.42 24.04
C THR A 198 -7.43 -16.54 23.27
N TRP A 199 -7.57 -16.41 21.95
CA TRP A 199 -8.48 -17.25 21.17
C TRP A 199 -7.86 -17.85 19.90
N LEU A 200 -6.82 -17.21 19.36
CA LEU A 200 -6.20 -17.63 18.11
C LEU A 200 -5.62 -19.06 18.13
N PRO A 201 -4.90 -19.55 19.17
CA PRO A 201 -4.40 -20.93 19.16
C PRO A 201 -5.51 -21.97 19.03
N THR A 202 -6.62 -21.80 19.76
CA THR A 202 -7.78 -22.70 19.66
C THR A 202 -8.38 -22.64 18.25
N HIS A 203 -8.52 -21.44 17.69
CA HIS A 203 -9.09 -21.26 16.36
C HIS A 203 -8.19 -21.82 15.24
N LEU A 204 -6.87 -21.71 15.37
CA LEU A 204 -5.92 -22.29 14.43
C LEU A 204 -6.02 -23.82 14.42
N VAL A 205 -6.07 -24.46 15.59
CA VAL A 205 -6.18 -25.93 15.68
C VAL A 205 -7.50 -26.45 15.10
N VAL A 206 -8.60 -25.70 15.22
CA VAL A 206 -9.92 -26.12 14.73
C VAL A 206 -10.05 -25.95 13.21
N HIS A 207 -9.51 -24.88 12.64
CA HIS A 207 -9.74 -24.51 11.23
C HIS A 207 -8.56 -24.80 10.29
N PHE A 208 -7.46 -25.35 10.81
CA PHE A 208 -6.31 -25.75 10.00
C PHE A 208 -5.91 -27.19 10.33
N ASP A 209 -6.21 -28.12 9.42
CA ASP A 209 -6.05 -29.57 9.64
C ASP A 209 -4.57 -30.02 9.73
N TYR A 210 -3.64 -29.20 9.22
CA TYR A 210 -2.21 -29.53 9.15
C TYR A 210 -1.35 -28.32 9.55
N LEU A 211 -1.26 -28.04 10.85
CA LEU A 211 -0.29 -27.11 11.43
C LEU A 211 0.98 -27.87 11.88
N PRO A 212 2.13 -27.68 11.21
CA PRO A 212 3.40 -28.29 11.61
C PRO A 212 3.93 -27.81 12.97
N ASP A 213 3.70 -26.54 13.32
CA ASP A 213 4.26 -25.94 14.54
C ASP A 213 3.29 -24.95 15.20
N ILE A 214 3.09 -25.11 16.52
CA ILE A 214 2.31 -24.21 17.39
C ILE A 214 3.17 -23.60 18.50
N SER A 215 4.48 -23.85 18.49
CA SER A 215 5.44 -23.35 19.48
C SER A 215 5.45 -21.83 19.56
N VAL A 216 5.16 -21.16 18.43
CA VAL A 216 5.12 -19.70 18.31
C VAL A 216 4.10 -19.08 19.26
N VAL A 217 2.97 -19.74 19.49
CA VAL A 217 1.90 -19.24 20.36
C VAL A 217 2.21 -19.49 21.84
N HIS A 218 3.04 -20.49 22.13
CA HIS A 218 3.42 -20.90 23.49
C HIS A 218 4.74 -20.27 23.98
N ALA A 219 5.42 -19.49 23.13
CA ALA A 219 6.69 -18.84 23.47
C ALA A 219 6.57 -17.74 24.55
N GLY A 220 5.35 -17.41 24.98
CA GLY A 220 5.07 -16.48 26.07
C GLY A 220 5.53 -15.04 25.79
N PRO A 221 5.67 -14.21 26.84
CA PRO A 221 6.05 -12.79 26.70
C PRO A 221 7.42 -12.57 26.03
N ASN A 222 8.31 -13.57 26.05
CA ASN A 222 9.66 -13.46 25.48
C ASN A 222 9.66 -13.20 23.97
N ARG A 223 8.54 -13.46 23.28
CA ARG A 223 8.43 -13.24 21.82
C ARG A 223 7.96 -11.82 21.45
N LEU A 224 7.47 -11.03 22.40
CA LEU A 224 7.01 -9.65 22.16
C LEU A 224 8.06 -8.76 21.48
N PRO A 225 9.33 -8.67 21.95
CA PRO A 225 10.32 -7.80 21.31
C PRO A 225 10.66 -8.25 19.88
N VAL A 226 10.67 -9.57 19.64
CA VAL A 226 10.92 -10.13 18.30
C VAL A 226 9.77 -9.79 17.35
N LEU A 227 8.52 -9.94 17.81
CA LEU A 227 7.33 -9.55 17.04
C LEU A 227 7.34 -8.05 16.73
N PHE A 228 7.63 -7.21 17.72
CA PHE A 228 7.71 -5.77 17.55
C PHE A 228 8.72 -5.37 16.47
N VAL A 229 9.95 -5.89 16.57
CA VAL A 229 11.01 -5.59 15.59
C VAL A 229 10.63 -6.09 14.19
N SER A 230 10.00 -7.26 14.08
CA SER A 230 9.56 -7.81 12.79
C SER A 230 8.43 -7.00 12.12
N LEU A 231 7.62 -6.29 12.92
CA LEU A 231 6.50 -5.48 12.46
C LEU A 231 6.88 -4.02 12.22
N LEU A 232 8.11 -3.59 12.53
CA LEU A 232 8.57 -2.22 12.25
C LEU A 232 8.40 -1.83 10.78
N PRO A 233 8.75 -2.66 9.78
CA PRO A 233 8.50 -2.34 8.38
C PRO A 233 7.01 -2.18 8.07
N ALA A 234 6.15 -2.95 8.75
CA ALA A 234 4.70 -2.87 8.60
C ALA A 234 4.13 -1.59 9.20
N GLY A 235 4.62 -1.16 10.36
CA GLY A 235 4.23 0.12 10.98
C GLY A 235 4.70 1.32 10.15
N LEU A 236 5.90 1.27 9.59
CA LEU A 236 6.39 2.28 8.64
C LEU A 236 5.48 2.39 7.41
N ALA A 237 5.16 1.25 6.82
CA ALA A 237 4.29 1.20 5.66
C ALA A 237 2.84 1.65 5.99
N ALA A 238 2.28 1.25 7.14
CA ALA A 238 0.97 1.70 7.57
C ALA A 238 0.90 3.23 7.73
N ARG A 239 1.94 3.83 8.32
CA ARG A 239 2.04 5.29 8.43
C ARG A 239 2.09 5.96 7.07
N ASP A 240 2.97 5.50 6.18
CA ASP A 240 3.14 6.12 4.87
C ASP A 240 1.85 6.05 4.04
N PHE A 241 1.08 4.97 4.17
CA PHE A 241 -0.17 4.79 3.44
C PHE A 241 -1.34 5.61 4.04
N LEU A 242 -1.45 5.64 5.37
CA LEU A 242 -2.60 6.22 6.08
C LEU A 242 -2.36 7.70 6.44
N PHE A 243 -1.26 8.02 7.13
CA PHE A 243 -1.02 9.33 7.76
C PHE A 243 -0.34 10.36 6.84
N VAL A 244 0.67 9.94 6.06
CA VAL A 244 1.38 10.88 5.17
C VAL A 244 0.46 11.39 4.06
N LYS A 245 -0.50 10.58 3.64
CA LYS A 245 -1.39 10.91 2.54
C LYS A 245 -2.70 11.57 2.95
N SER A 246 -3.20 11.32 4.15
CA SER A 246 -4.27 12.13 4.73
C SER A 246 -3.81 13.57 4.92
N THR A 247 -2.60 13.78 5.43
CA THR A 247 -2.00 15.11 5.65
C THR A 247 -1.59 15.84 4.37
N GLU A 248 -1.26 15.14 3.28
CA GLU A 248 -1.01 15.75 1.97
C GLU A 248 -2.32 16.22 1.31
N SER A 249 -3.36 15.36 1.30
CA SER A 249 -4.67 15.69 0.72
C SER A 249 -5.43 16.76 1.52
N ALA A 250 -5.12 16.87 2.80
CA ALA A 250 -5.57 17.91 3.70
C ALA A 250 -5.11 19.32 3.30
N ARG A 251 -3.85 19.42 2.90
CA ARG A 251 -3.17 20.69 2.65
C ARG A 251 -3.55 21.26 1.30
N SER A 252 -3.73 20.41 0.28
CA SER A 252 -4.26 20.83 -1.02
C SER A 252 -5.67 21.44 -0.91
N ALA A 253 -6.52 20.90 -0.03
CA ALA A 253 -7.87 21.43 0.19
C ALA A 253 -7.90 22.78 0.93
N THR A 254 -6.83 23.15 1.62
CA THR A 254 -6.71 24.46 2.31
C THR A 254 -6.06 25.51 1.41
N ASP A 255 -5.11 25.11 0.56
CA ASP A 255 -4.48 26.02 -0.42
C ASP A 255 -5.44 26.40 -1.58
N ASP A 256 -6.42 25.53 -1.92
CA ASP A 256 -7.45 25.84 -2.93
C ASP A 256 -8.55 26.80 -2.41
N ASP A 257 -8.73 26.92 -1.09
CA ASP A 257 -9.73 27.81 -0.46
C ASP A 257 -9.25 29.27 -0.34
N ASP A 258 -7.96 29.52 -0.64
CA ASP A 258 -7.33 30.86 -0.70
C ASP A 258 -7.23 31.40 -2.15
N SER A 259 -7.80 30.68 -3.12
CA SER A 259 -7.96 31.16 -4.49
C SER A 259 -9.41 31.62 -4.73
N ASP A 260 -9.61 32.94 -4.74
CA ASP A 260 -10.83 33.60 -5.20
C ASP A 260 -11.34 33.00 -6.53
N ASP A 261 -12.52 32.38 -6.52
CA ASP A 261 -13.43 32.48 -7.66
C ASP A 261 -14.90 32.54 -7.19
N ASP A 262 -15.42 33.76 -7.27
CA ASP A 262 -16.82 34.12 -7.18
C ASP A 262 -17.56 33.62 -8.43
N THR A 263 -18.24 32.47 -8.35
CA THR A 263 -19.36 32.18 -9.26
C THR A 263 -20.53 31.47 -8.56
N THR A 264 -21.41 32.31 -8.04
CA THR A 264 -22.88 32.20 -8.05
C THR A 264 -23.50 31.02 -8.81
N ASP A 265 -24.39 30.31 -8.10
CA ASP A 265 -25.68 29.76 -8.54
C ASP A 265 -25.78 29.07 -9.90
N LYS A 266 -25.98 27.73 -9.90
CA LYS A 266 -27.12 27.07 -10.59
C LYS A 266 -27.56 25.77 -9.89
N ALA A 267 -28.60 25.91 -9.08
CA ALA A 267 -29.53 24.83 -8.76
C ALA A 267 -30.31 24.40 -10.02
N GLY A 268 -30.49 23.08 -10.23
CA GLY A 268 -31.38 22.60 -11.30
C GLY A 268 -31.42 21.10 -11.60
N LYS A 269 -32.21 20.35 -10.81
CA LYS A 269 -33.01 19.15 -11.18
C LYS A 269 -32.37 18.01 -12.01
N ASN A 270 -32.30 16.83 -11.40
CA ASN A 270 -33.17 15.71 -11.81
C ASN A 270 -33.40 14.70 -10.67
N LYS A 271 -34.68 14.52 -10.33
CA LYS A 271 -35.25 13.65 -9.29
C LYS A 271 -35.10 12.17 -9.68
N ARG A 272 -34.51 11.36 -8.80
CA ARG A 272 -34.78 9.91 -8.68
C ARG A 272 -35.02 9.57 -7.21
N GLU A 273 -36.28 9.60 -6.82
CA GLU A 273 -36.78 9.55 -5.42
C GLU A 273 -36.61 8.20 -4.68
N GLY A 274 -35.81 7.26 -5.20
CA GLY A 274 -35.60 5.94 -4.57
C GLY A 274 -34.26 5.75 -3.85
N GLU A 275 -33.24 6.55 -4.17
CA GLU A 275 -31.85 6.41 -3.67
C GLU A 275 -31.51 7.41 -2.53
N TYR A 276 -32.50 8.14 -2.05
CA TYR A 276 -32.29 9.32 -1.21
C TYR A 276 -31.93 9.05 0.24
N LEU A 277 -32.23 7.88 0.83
CA LEU A 277 -31.87 7.60 2.23
C LEU A 277 -30.39 7.29 2.39
N ALA A 278 -29.82 6.47 1.51
CA ALA A 278 -28.38 6.22 1.49
C ALA A 278 -27.63 7.51 1.13
N CYS A 279 -28.10 8.29 0.15
CA CYS A 279 -27.48 9.57 -0.19
C CYS A 279 -27.62 10.64 0.90
N THR A 280 -28.71 10.71 1.65
CA THR A 280 -28.85 11.69 2.75
C THR A 280 -28.11 11.25 4.01
N VAL A 281 -28.09 9.97 4.37
CA VAL A 281 -27.27 9.46 5.48
C VAL A 281 -25.79 9.57 5.13
N TYR A 282 -25.41 9.23 3.90
CA TYR A 282 -24.06 9.48 3.39
C TYR A 282 -23.75 10.97 3.43
N HIS A 283 -24.54 11.86 2.84
CA HIS A 283 -24.22 13.28 2.85
C HIS A 283 -24.22 13.90 4.25
N LYS A 284 -25.09 13.46 5.17
CA LYS A 284 -25.15 13.97 6.55
C LYS A 284 -24.01 13.44 7.42
N MET A 285 -23.65 12.17 7.28
CA MET A 285 -22.58 11.55 8.07
C MET A 285 -21.19 11.83 7.46
N TRP A 286 -21.12 11.95 6.13
CA TRP A 286 -19.89 12.07 5.34
C TRP A 286 -19.60 13.52 4.89
N GLY A 287 -20.59 14.42 4.93
CA GLY A 287 -20.41 15.86 4.74
C GLY A 287 -20.03 16.63 6.01
N GLN A 288 -20.19 16.03 7.19
CA GLN A 288 -19.69 16.57 8.46
C GLN A 288 -18.24 16.17 8.78
N LEU A 289 -17.69 15.20 8.03
CA LEU A 289 -16.31 14.74 8.19
C LEU A 289 -15.38 15.66 7.41
N SER A 290 -14.29 16.09 8.05
CA SER A 290 -13.21 16.83 7.39
C SER A 290 -12.70 16.05 6.17
N PRO A 291 -12.32 16.73 5.05
CA PRO A 291 -11.77 16.07 3.87
C PRO A 291 -10.58 15.15 4.21
N LYS A 292 -9.80 15.50 5.24
CA LYS A 292 -8.68 14.70 5.76
C LYS A 292 -9.16 13.34 6.29
N THR A 293 -10.15 13.37 7.19
CA THR A 293 -10.74 12.17 7.81
C THR A 293 -11.43 11.30 6.77
N ARG A 294 -12.06 11.90 5.75
CA ARG A 294 -12.71 11.18 4.64
C ARG A 294 -11.70 10.33 3.85
N VAL A 295 -10.52 10.89 3.55
CA VAL A 295 -9.43 10.18 2.89
C VAL A 295 -8.85 9.08 3.79
N LEU A 296 -8.63 9.40 5.08
CA LEU A 296 -8.12 8.44 6.05
C LEU A 296 -9.05 7.24 6.23
N VAL A 297 -10.36 7.47 6.39
CA VAL A 297 -11.38 6.40 6.53
C VAL A 297 -11.44 5.56 5.27
N THR A 298 -11.44 6.19 4.08
CA THR A 298 -11.49 5.46 2.81
C THR A 298 -10.24 4.57 2.64
N ARG A 299 -9.05 5.10 2.92
CA ARG A 299 -7.79 4.34 2.85
C ARG A 299 -7.71 3.24 3.91
N THR A 300 -8.20 3.50 5.12
CA THR A 300 -8.25 2.49 6.18
C THR A 300 -9.19 1.35 5.79
N ALA A 301 -10.36 1.67 5.22
CA ALA A 301 -11.32 0.69 4.74
C ALA A 301 -10.77 -0.14 3.57
N THR A 302 -10.09 0.49 2.61
CA THR A 302 -9.46 -0.25 1.50
C THR A 302 -8.35 -1.15 1.99
N LEU A 303 -7.51 -0.68 2.92
CA LEU A 303 -6.46 -1.49 3.55
C LEU A 303 -7.05 -2.68 4.31
N ALA A 304 -8.01 -2.44 5.20
CA ALA A 304 -8.65 -3.48 6.00
C ALA A 304 -9.33 -4.54 5.11
N GLY A 305 -10.09 -4.10 4.11
CA GLY A 305 -10.73 -5.00 3.15
C GLY A 305 -9.71 -5.81 2.36
N MET A 306 -8.63 -5.17 1.92
CA MET A 306 -7.56 -5.85 1.18
C MET A 306 -6.84 -6.88 2.05
N LEU A 307 -6.58 -6.58 3.32
CA LEU A 307 -5.97 -7.52 4.27
C LEU A 307 -6.83 -8.78 4.42
N VAL A 308 -8.13 -8.64 4.68
CA VAL A 308 -9.02 -9.81 4.84
C VAL A 308 -9.13 -10.59 3.53
N LEU A 309 -9.49 -9.93 2.43
CA LEU A 309 -9.76 -10.62 1.16
C LEU A 309 -8.50 -11.28 0.59
N ASN A 310 -7.35 -10.60 0.65
CA ASN A 310 -6.07 -11.16 0.21
C ASN A 310 -5.72 -12.38 1.06
N THR A 311 -5.85 -12.28 2.38
CA THR A 311 -5.59 -13.40 3.29
C THR A 311 -6.52 -14.57 3.02
N VAL A 312 -7.82 -14.35 2.87
CA VAL A 312 -8.79 -15.42 2.59
C VAL A 312 -8.48 -16.10 1.26
N VAL A 313 -8.32 -15.34 0.18
CA VAL A 313 -8.09 -15.91 -1.15
C VAL A 313 -6.73 -16.61 -1.22
N GLN A 314 -5.69 -16.07 -0.61
CA GLN A 314 -4.37 -16.68 -0.63
C GLN A 314 -4.27 -17.85 0.33
N VAL A 315 -4.70 -17.74 1.58
CA VAL A 315 -4.58 -18.83 2.55
C VAL A 315 -5.52 -19.98 2.20
N ALA A 316 -6.81 -19.73 1.97
CA ALA A 316 -7.75 -20.81 1.60
C ALA A 316 -7.49 -21.37 0.19
N GLY A 317 -6.95 -20.54 -0.71
CA GLY A 317 -6.62 -20.95 -2.07
C GLY A 317 -5.30 -21.72 -2.19
N THR A 318 -4.27 -21.35 -1.42
CA THR A 318 -2.91 -21.90 -1.57
C THR A 318 -2.50 -22.88 -0.49
N VAL A 319 -3.01 -22.77 0.74
CA VAL A 319 -2.56 -23.59 1.86
C VAL A 319 -3.40 -24.86 1.96
N ARG A 320 -2.74 -26.02 2.01
CA ARG A 320 -3.44 -27.31 2.15
C ARG A 320 -4.02 -27.45 3.57
N GLY A 321 -5.33 -27.70 3.65
CA GLY A 321 -6.03 -27.91 4.91
C GLY A 321 -6.39 -26.62 5.67
N ALA A 322 -6.30 -25.46 5.03
CA ALA A 322 -6.80 -24.20 5.59
C ALA A 322 -8.27 -24.00 5.23
N ASP A 323 -9.10 -23.77 6.25
CA ASP A 323 -10.51 -23.40 6.07
C ASP A 323 -10.68 -21.89 5.80
N VAL A 324 -11.76 -21.53 5.11
CA VAL A 324 -12.11 -20.14 4.78
C VAL A 324 -12.37 -19.35 6.05
N GLU A 325 -13.02 -19.96 7.04
CA GLU A 325 -13.30 -19.33 8.34
C GLU A 325 -12.01 -19.05 9.12
N GLY A 326 -11.08 -20.00 9.14
CA GLY A 326 -9.75 -19.82 9.73
C GLY A 326 -8.94 -18.69 9.06
N ALA A 327 -8.96 -18.65 7.73
CA ALA A 327 -8.28 -17.60 6.97
C ALA A 327 -8.92 -16.22 7.17
N ALA A 328 -10.26 -16.16 7.26
CA ALA A 328 -10.99 -14.92 7.51
C ALA A 328 -10.73 -14.40 8.93
N ALA A 329 -10.72 -15.28 9.93
CA ALA A 329 -10.39 -14.94 11.31
C ALA A 329 -8.96 -14.39 11.43
N TRP A 330 -7.99 -15.04 10.76
CA TRP A 330 -6.61 -14.56 10.72
C TRP A 330 -6.49 -13.18 10.05
N GLY A 331 -7.05 -13.02 8.84
CA GLY A 331 -7.06 -11.72 8.15
C GLY A 331 -7.81 -10.63 8.91
N GLY A 332 -8.85 -11.01 9.65
CA GLY A 332 -9.65 -10.15 10.50
C GLY A 332 -8.85 -9.49 11.63
N ILE A 333 -7.90 -10.20 12.24
CA ILE A 333 -7.01 -9.63 13.27
C ILE A 333 -6.20 -8.47 12.69
N TRP A 334 -5.61 -8.67 11.51
CA TRP A 334 -4.82 -7.65 10.83
C TRP A 334 -5.67 -6.47 10.38
N ALA A 335 -6.89 -6.73 9.91
CA ALA A 335 -7.83 -5.68 9.53
C ALA A 335 -8.32 -4.87 10.74
N ALA A 336 -8.60 -5.52 11.87
CA ALA A 336 -8.94 -4.85 13.12
C ALA A 336 -7.78 -3.99 13.63
N ALA A 337 -6.54 -4.50 13.57
CA ALA A 337 -5.35 -3.73 13.91
C ALA A 337 -5.17 -2.52 12.97
N ALA A 338 -5.33 -2.71 11.65
CA ALA A 338 -5.28 -1.60 10.69
C ALA A 338 -6.37 -0.55 10.94
N GLY A 339 -7.57 -0.98 11.34
CA GLY A 339 -8.66 -0.10 11.78
C GLY A 339 -8.30 0.71 13.03
N ALA A 340 -7.69 0.06 14.02
CA ALA A 340 -7.21 0.74 15.24
C ALA A 340 -6.07 1.73 14.94
N VAL A 341 -5.18 1.42 14.01
CA VAL A 341 -4.15 2.35 13.52
C VAL A 341 -4.82 3.56 12.85
N GLY A 342 -5.77 3.34 11.95
CA GLY A 342 -6.53 4.40 11.30
C GLY A 342 -7.30 5.28 12.30
N ALA A 343 -7.91 4.68 13.32
CA ALA A 343 -8.58 5.42 14.40
C ALA A 343 -7.60 6.25 15.24
N THR A 344 -6.41 5.71 15.53
CA THR A 344 -5.36 6.43 16.26
C THR A 344 -4.86 7.65 15.46
N TYR A 345 -4.65 7.49 14.15
CA TYR A 345 -4.29 8.61 13.29
C TYR A 345 -5.43 9.63 13.15
N GLY A 346 -6.68 9.18 13.07
CA GLY A 346 -7.83 10.07 13.05
C GLY A 346 -7.96 10.88 14.33
N TRP A 347 -7.64 10.27 15.49
CA TRP A 347 -7.57 10.98 16.76
C TRP A 347 -6.45 12.02 16.79
N ILE A 348 -5.25 11.67 16.32
CA ILE A 348 -4.10 12.59 16.25
C ILE A 348 -4.42 13.78 15.33
N GLU A 349 -5.09 13.55 14.20
CA GLU A 349 -5.48 14.58 13.25
C GLU A 349 -6.64 15.46 13.74
N ALA A 350 -7.44 14.99 14.70
CA ALA A 350 -8.58 15.73 15.25
C ALA A 350 -8.19 16.74 16.34
N VAL A 351 -6.96 16.68 16.84
CA VAL A 351 -6.45 17.65 17.82
C VAL A 351 -5.98 18.90 17.06
N ASP A 352 -6.73 20.00 17.17
CA ASP A 352 -6.37 21.29 16.58
C ASP A 352 -5.00 21.77 17.10
N GLY A 353 -4.00 21.79 16.21
CA GLY A 353 -2.63 22.20 16.56
C GLY A 353 -1.49 21.59 15.72
N VAL A 354 -1.79 20.77 14.70
CA VAL A 354 -0.80 20.20 13.76
C VAL A 354 -1.14 20.53 12.31
#